data_AF-A0AAN6QHQ8-F1
#
_entry.id   AF-A0AAN6QHQ8-F1
#
_cell.length_a   1.000
_cell.length_b   1.000
_cell.length_c   1.000
_cell.angle_alpha   90.00
_cell.angle_beta   90.00
_cell.angle_gamma   90.00
#
_symmetry.space_group_name_H-M   'P 1'
#
loop_
_entity.id
_entity.type
_entity.pdbx_description
1 polymer ?
#
loop_
_entity_poly.entity_id
_entity_poly.type
_entity_poly.pdbx_seq_one_letter_code
_entity_poly.pdbx_strand_id
1 'polypeptide(L)'
;MPEFIFKTWGLSMDATCDKVLQAALKKYQINAPWTQYALYLVYGDEERCMGLDEKPFILFQQLDEEGQKPMFMLRKTNIAPVDESEDAPESASQSDDQLRGSASHTETNWI
;
A
#
# COMPACT_ATOMS: atom_id res chain seq x y z
N MET A 1 -2.15 -24.67 9.08
CA MET A 1 -2.62 -23.35 8.61
C MET A 1 -2.33 -22.37 9.73
N PRO A 2 -1.56 -21.28 9.51
CA PRO A 2 -1.37 -20.29 10.56
C PRO A 2 -2.74 -19.69 10.89
N GLU A 3 -3.07 -19.64 12.18
CA GLU A 3 -4.33 -19.10 12.68
C GLU A 3 -4.37 -17.59 12.41
N PHE A 4 -4.82 -17.20 11.21
CA PHE A 4 -5.18 -15.81 10.94
C PHE A 4 -6.36 -15.50 11.85
N ILE A 5 -6.08 -14.83 12.96
CA ILE A 5 -7.10 -14.36 13.90
C ILE A 5 -7.85 -13.23 13.18
N PHE A 6 -8.90 -13.58 12.44
CA PHE A 6 -9.94 -12.66 11.97
C PHE A 6 -10.80 -12.24 13.18
N LYS A 7 -10.21 -11.53 14.16
CA LYS A 7 -11.01 -10.94 15.23
C LYS A 7 -11.42 -9.57 14.75
N THR A 8 -12.70 -9.42 14.45
CA THR A 8 -13.36 -8.14 14.22
C THR A 8 -13.08 -7.24 15.43
N TRP A 9 -12.13 -6.32 15.26
CA TRP A 9 -12.04 -5.13 16.09
C TRP A 9 -13.36 -4.41 15.87
N GLY A 10 -14.08 -4.06 16.94
CA GLY A 10 -15.29 -3.26 16.83
C GLY A 10 -14.93 -1.85 16.34
N LEU A 11 -14.56 -1.74 15.06
CA LEU A 11 -14.25 -0.49 14.40
C LEU A 11 -15.56 0.29 14.33
N SER A 12 -15.61 1.39 15.06
CA SER A 12 -16.74 2.32 14.98
C SER A 12 -16.64 3.14 13.70
N MET A 13 -17.76 3.66 13.19
CA MET A 13 -17.78 4.51 11.98
C MET A 13 -16.92 5.78 12.10
N ASP A 14 -16.61 6.19 13.33
CA ASP A 14 -15.77 7.36 13.67
C ASP A 14 -14.31 6.99 14.00
N ALA A 15 -13.97 5.69 14.01
CA ALA A 15 -12.61 5.28 14.35
C ALA A 15 -11.65 5.61 13.21
N THR A 16 -10.73 6.54 13.47
CA THR A 16 -9.63 6.88 12.56
C THR A 16 -8.58 5.77 12.53
N CYS A 17 -7.85 5.67 11.42
CA CYS A 17 -6.80 4.67 11.22
C CYS A 17 -5.77 4.64 12.36
N ASP A 18 -5.40 5.81 12.92
CA ASP A 18 -4.56 5.93 14.13
C ASP A 18 -5.07 5.08 15.30
N LYS A 19 -6.37 5.21 15.63
CA LYS A 19 -6.98 4.51 16.77
C LYS A 19 -7.03 3.02 16.54
N VAL A 20 -7.28 2.61 15.29
CA VAL A 20 -7.28 1.20 14.88
C VAL A 20 -5.89 0.61 15.01
N LEU A 21 -4.87 1.31 14.50
CA LEU A 21 -3.48 0.91 14.57
C LEU A 21 -3.04 0.73 16.04
N GLN A 22 -3.31 1.72 16.89
CA GLN A 22 -3.02 1.64 18.33
C GLN A 22 -3.77 0.48 19.02
N ALA A 23 -5.05 0.29 18.72
CA ALA A 23 -5.85 -0.80 19.31
C ALA A 23 -5.32 -2.18 18.90
N ALA A 24 -4.93 -2.33 17.63
CA ALA A 24 -4.37 -3.57 17.12
C ALA A 24 -3.03 -3.88 17.80
N LEU A 25 -2.09 -2.92 17.84
CA LEU A 25 -0.81 -3.08 18.54
C LEU A 25 -1.00 -3.49 20.00
N LYS A 26 -1.92 -2.83 20.71
CA LYS A 26 -2.26 -3.16 22.10
C LYS A 26 -2.78 -4.58 22.24
N LYS A 27 -3.59 -5.07 21.30
CA LYS A 27 -4.06 -6.45 21.36
C LYS A 27 -2.97 -7.47 21.10
N TYR A 28 -2.16 -7.24 20.08
CA TYR A 28 -1.04 -8.12 19.78
C TYR A 28 0.08 -8.00 20.83
N GLN A 29 -0.12 -7.19 21.88
CA GLN A 29 0.84 -6.93 22.95
C GLN A 29 2.19 -6.40 22.42
N ILE A 30 2.11 -5.64 21.33
CA ILE A 30 3.28 -5.03 20.69
C ILE A 30 3.62 -3.75 21.46
N ASN A 31 4.72 -3.78 22.21
CA ASN A 31 5.27 -2.62 22.92
C ASN A 31 6.17 -1.79 22.00
N ALA A 32 5.59 -1.18 20.97
CA ALA A 32 6.30 -0.33 20.04
C ALA A 32 5.43 0.87 19.61
N PRO A 33 6.04 1.99 19.21
CA PRO A 33 5.28 3.16 18.78
C PRO A 33 4.54 2.85 17.49
N TRP A 34 3.27 3.27 17.43
CA TRP A 34 2.42 3.09 16.25
C TRP A 34 2.97 3.81 15.01
N THR A 35 3.80 4.83 15.19
CA THR A 35 4.49 5.53 14.09
C THR A 35 5.48 4.65 13.32
N GLN A 36 5.93 3.54 13.90
CA GLN A 36 6.79 2.53 13.23
C GLN A 36 5.98 1.40 12.58
N TYR A 37 4.66 1.52 12.56
CA TYR A 37 3.76 0.57 11.93
C TYR A 37 2.84 1.32 10.98
N ALA A 38 2.46 0.67 9.90
CA ALA A 38 1.38 1.13 9.05
C ALA A 38 0.36 0.02 8.85
N LEU A 39 -0.88 0.46 8.71
CA LEU A 39 -2.01 -0.41 8.41
C LEU A 39 -2.17 -0.48 6.89
N TYR A 40 -2.27 -1.70 6.37
CA TYR A 40 -2.53 -1.98 4.97
C TYR A 40 -3.87 -2.67 4.82
N LEU A 41 -4.57 -2.32 3.75
CA LEU A 41 -5.82 -2.95 3.33
C LEU A 41 -5.52 -3.79 2.09
N VAL A 42 -5.64 -5.10 2.23
CA VAL A 42 -5.39 -6.06 1.15
C VAL A 42 -6.73 -6.52 0.60
N TYR A 43 -6.91 -6.46 -0.72
CA TYR A 43 -8.13 -6.93 -1.39
C TYR A 43 -7.75 -7.61 -2.70
N GLY A 44 -8.27 -8.82 -2.94
CA GLY A 44 -7.80 -9.66 -4.04
C GLY A 44 -6.29 -9.95 -3.94
N ASP A 45 -5.53 -9.41 -4.90
CA ASP A 45 -4.06 -9.50 -4.99
C ASP A 45 -3.35 -8.14 -4.77
N GLU A 46 -4.10 -7.09 -4.43
CA GLU A 46 -3.56 -5.74 -4.23
C GLU A 46 -3.46 -5.38 -2.73
N GLU A 47 -2.50 -4.52 -2.39
CA GLU A 47 -2.36 -3.95 -1.04
C GLU A 47 -2.30 -2.42 -1.09
N ARG A 48 -3.13 -1.75 -0.28
CA ARG A 48 -3.19 -0.30 -0.17
C ARG A 48 -2.76 0.18 1.20
N CYS A 49 -1.88 1.18 1.26
CA CYS A 49 -1.53 1.85 2.52
C CYS A 49 -2.68 2.74 3.00
N MET A 50 -2.99 2.65 4.31
CA MET A 50 -4.04 3.47 4.91
C MET A 50 -3.45 4.75 5.51
N GLY A 51 -3.95 5.89 5.05
CA GLY A 51 -3.64 7.19 5.67
C GLY A 51 -4.26 7.31 7.07
N LEU A 52 -3.72 8.21 7.90
CA LEU A 52 -4.21 8.42 9.27
C LEU A 52 -5.63 8.99 9.32
N ASP A 53 -6.03 9.75 8.30
CA ASP A 53 -7.36 10.35 8.15
C ASP A 53 -8.41 9.37 7.58
N GLU A 54 -7.95 8.26 7.01
CA GLU A 54 -8.84 7.30 6.36
C GLU A 54 -9.73 6.56 7.38
N LYS A 55 -10.93 6.18 6.93
CA LYS A 55 -11.91 5.45 7.72
C LYS A 55 -11.88 3.97 7.38
N PRO A 56 -11.11 3.13 8.12
CA PRO A 56 -10.95 1.71 7.80
C PRO A 56 -12.28 0.96 7.77
N PHE A 57 -13.23 1.32 8.63
CA PHE A 57 -14.54 0.68 8.65
C PHE A 57 -15.32 0.89 7.33
N ILE A 58 -15.30 2.10 6.78
CA ILE A 58 -16.03 2.43 5.55
C ILE A 58 -15.39 1.70 4.36
N LEU A 59 -14.05 1.73 4.27
CA LEU A 59 -13.33 1.03 3.20
C LEU A 59 -13.54 -0.48 3.26
N PHE A 60 -13.54 -1.06 4.47
CA PHE A 60 -13.86 -2.47 4.66
C PHE A 60 -15.28 -2.79 4.19
N GLN A 61 -16.26 -1.99 4.61
CA GLN A 61 -17.65 -2.20 4.22
C GLN A 61 -17.83 -2.11 2.69
N GLN A 62 -17.24 -1.10 2.06
CA GLN A 62 -17.37 -0.89 0.61
C GLN A 62 -16.75 -2.05 -0.20
N LEU A 63 -15.56 -2.52 0.19
CA LEU A 63 -14.90 -3.65 -0.48
C LEU A 63 -15.57 -5.00 -0.16
N ASP A 64 -16.16 -5.15 1.03
CA ASP A 64 -16.95 -6.33 1.39
C ASP A 64 -18.26 -6.41 0.58
N GLU A 65 -18.95 -5.28 0.42
CA GLU A 65 -20.14 -5.16 -0.43
C GLU A 65 -19.84 -5.47 -1.90
N GLU A 66 -18.64 -5.12 -2.38
CA GLU A 66 -18.16 -5.43 -3.72
C GLU A 66 -17.66 -6.90 -3.86
N GLY A 67 -17.63 -7.66 -2.75
CA GLY A 67 -17.23 -9.06 -2.74
C GLY A 67 -15.71 -9.30 -2.76
N GLN A 68 -14.92 -8.23 -2.56
CA GLN A 68 -13.46 -8.29 -2.62
C GLN A 68 -12.80 -8.84 -1.35
N LYS A 69 -13.58 -9.04 -0.28
CA LYS A 69 -13.15 -9.62 1.01
C LYS A 69 -11.87 -8.95 1.53
N PRO A 70 -11.93 -7.64 1.80
CA PRO A 70 -10.78 -6.88 2.26
C PRO A 70 -10.22 -7.42 3.57
N MET A 71 -8.92 -7.26 3.78
CA MET A 71 -8.23 -7.78 4.94
C MET A 71 -7.16 -6.83 5.44
N PHE A 72 -7.20 -6.52 6.74
CA PHE A 72 -6.24 -5.62 7.36
C PHE A 72 -4.93 -6.35 7.69
N MET A 73 -3.81 -5.75 7.31
CA MET A 73 -2.47 -6.20 7.66
C MET A 73 -1.68 -5.12 8.38
N LEU A 74 -1.01 -5.49 9.47
CA LEU A 74 -0.02 -4.65 10.12
C LEU A 74 1.35 -4.94 9.54
N ARG A 75 2.04 -3.90 9.07
CA ARG A 75 3.46 -3.99 8.69
C ARG A 75 4.28 -3.00 9.47
N LYS A 76 5.49 -3.41 9.85
CA LYS A 76 6.47 -2.52 10.47
C LYS A 76 7.09 -1.64 9.38
N THR A 77 6.87 -0.34 9.48
CA THR A 77 7.43 0.65 8.57
C THR A 77 8.72 1.19 9.18
N ASN A 78 9.83 1.08 8.45
CA ASN A 78 11.07 1.80 8.80
C ASN A 78 11.10 3.20 8.16
N ILE A 79 9.93 3.67 7.73
CA ILE A 79 9.78 4.89 6.95
C ILE A 79 9.81 6.04 7.96
N ALA A 80 10.93 6.75 8.04
CA ALA A 80 10.94 8.12 8.56
C ALA A 80 9.86 8.91 7.79
N PRO A 81 9.10 9.82 8.43
CA PRO A 81 7.92 10.45 7.83
C PRO A 81 8.24 10.91 6.40
N VAL A 82 7.65 10.22 5.42
CA VAL A 82 7.71 10.63 4.03
C VAL A 82 6.71 11.75 3.90
N ASP A 83 7.27 12.96 3.91
CA ASP A 83 6.62 14.18 3.51
C ASP A 83 5.92 13.94 2.16
N GLU A 84 4.61 14.16 2.13
CA GLU A 84 3.82 14.29 0.90
C GLU A 84 4.53 15.28 -0.03
N SER A 85 5.22 14.75 -1.02
CA SER A 85 5.68 15.51 -2.18
C SER A 85 5.11 14.79 -3.39
N GLU A 86 3.87 15.15 -3.72
CA GLU A 86 3.34 15.07 -5.07
C GLU A 86 4.41 15.56 -6.06
N ASP A 87 4.96 14.68 -6.89
CA ASP A 87 5.48 15.09 -8.20
C ASP A 87 4.82 14.21 -9.26
N ALA A 88 3.90 14.85 -9.97
CA ALA A 88 3.09 14.29 -11.01
C ALA A 88 3.95 13.77 -12.18
N PRO A 89 3.48 12.76 -12.94
CA PRO A 89 4.10 12.45 -14.22
C PRO A 89 3.71 13.55 -15.23
N GLU A 90 4.49 14.63 -15.30
CA GLU A 90 4.32 15.60 -16.38
C GLU A 90 4.78 15.02 -17.71
N SER A 91 3.95 15.31 -18.70
CA SER A 91 3.90 14.71 -20.02
C SER A 91 4.94 15.30 -20.98
N ALA A 92 5.39 14.46 -21.91
CA ALA A 92 5.64 14.75 -23.32
C ALA A 92 6.34 16.07 -23.74
N SER A 93 7.52 15.93 -24.37
CA SER A 93 8.01 16.63 -25.58
C SER A 93 9.55 16.60 -25.58
N GLN A 94 10.33 16.49 -26.65
CA GLN A 94 10.17 16.31 -28.09
C GLN A 94 11.60 16.33 -28.69
N SER A 95 11.76 15.87 -29.93
CA SER A 95 12.86 16.21 -30.88
C SER A 95 14.17 15.41 -30.73
N ASP A 96 14.59 14.58 -31.68
CA ASP A 96 14.96 14.79 -33.10
C ASP A 96 16.47 15.07 -33.30
N ASP A 97 17.00 14.35 -34.29
CA ASP A 97 18.30 14.48 -34.95
C ASP A 97 19.60 14.18 -34.17
N GLN A 98 20.20 13.01 -34.46
CA GLN A 98 21.59 13.01 -34.90
C GLN A 98 21.92 11.80 -35.77
N LEU A 99 22.04 12.04 -37.07
CA LEU A 99 22.78 11.18 -37.99
C LEU A 99 24.24 11.00 -37.55
N ARG A 100 24.67 9.77 -37.26
CA ARG A 100 26.08 9.40 -37.44
C ARG A 100 26.31 7.89 -37.58
N GLY A 101 26.64 7.49 -38.81
CA GLY A 101 27.74 6.55 -39.05
C GLY A 101 27.51 5.07 -38.79
N SER A 102 27.15 4.37 -39.86
CA SER A 102 27.92 3.26 -40.45
C SER A 102 28.43 2.09 -39.59
N ALA A 103 28.10 0.90 -40.10
CA ALA A 103 28.86 -0.37 -40.14
C ALA A 103 28.47 -1.49 -39.15
N SER A 104 27.74 -2.44 -39.72
CA SER A 104 28.00 -3.90 -39.73
C SER A 104 28.41 -4.61 -38.44
N HIS A 105 27.51 -5.44 -37.89
CA HIS A 105 27.87 -6.81 -37.48
C HIS A 105 26.63 -7.71 -37.25
N THR A 106 26.52 -8.72 -38.11
CA THR A 106 25.93 -10.09 -37.99
C THR A 106 24.90 -10.36 -36.88
N GLU A 107 23.65 -10.70 -37.21
CA GLU A 107 23.18 -12.09 -37.45
C GLU A 107 23.67 -13.10 -36.40
N THR A 108 22.77 -13.60 -35.54
CA THR A 108 22.48 -15.04 -35.32
C THR A 108 21.61 -15.27 -34.06
N ASN A 109 20.36 -15.65 -34.32
CA ASN A 109 19.59 -16.77 -33.75
C ASN A 109 19.50 -16.99 -32.22
N TRP A 110 18.25 -16.96 -31.71
CA TRP A 110 17.86 -17.48 -30.40
C TRP A 110 16.86 -18.61 -30.63
N ILE A 111 17.37 -19.84 -30.57
CA ILE A 111 16.58 -21.04 -30.24
C ILE A 111 16.43 -21.15 -28.73
#